data_AF-A0AA46I6S9-F1
#
_entry.id   AF-A0AA46I6S9-F1
#
_cell.length_a   1.000
_cell.length_b   1.000
_cell.length_c   1.000
_cell.angle_alpha   90.00
_cell.angle_beta   90.00
_cell.angle_gamma   90.00
#
_symmetry.space_group_name_H-M   'P 1'
#
loop_
_entity.id
_entity.type
_entity.pdbx_description
1 polymer ?
#
loop_
_entity_poly.entity_id
_entity_poly.type
_entity_poly.pdbx_seq_one_letter_code
_entity_poly.pdbx_strand_id
1 'polypeptide(L)'
;MNYLNMKCPNCNKKIKLDKKYINNKLNCIYCGKEIILKEIKEITTETYLDEVIRVDKAVILNIYNKNCDNCKKLEETLKEVNNEYKDLKIVKLNAKENMKLVSGFMIRAVPTMILFLNGVQVDMRIGAIDKNALQRWLSMYNLLPSNY
;
A
#
# COMPACT_ATOMS: atom_id res chain seq x y z
N MET A 1 3.17 18.22 16.43
CA MET A 1 4.35 18.26 15.52
C MET A 1 3.94 17.71 14.16
N ASN A 2 3.99 18.53 13.10
CA ASN A 2 3.35 18.22 11.81
C ASN A 2 4.35 17.74 10.73
N TYR A 3 5.30 16.89 11.10
CA TYR A 3 6.32 16.36 10.18
C TYR A 3 6.09 14.88 9.89
N LEU A 4 6.43 14.46 8.67
CA LEU A 4 6.47 13.09 8.22
C LEU A 4 7.95 12.70 8.04
N ASN A 5 8.40 11.71 8.80
CA ASN A 5 9.72 11.11 8.60
C ASN A 5 9.59 9.97 7.59
N MET A 6 10.38 10.01 6.53
CA MET A 6 10.43 8.91 5.56
C MET A 6 11.81 8.81 4.92
N LYS A 7 12.01 7.83 4.03
CA LYS A 7 13.16 7.78 3.14
C LYS A 7 12.75 8.30 1.78
N CYS A 8 13.62 9.07 1.12
CA CYS A 8 13.38 9.50 -0.24
C CYS A 8 13.26 8.26 -1.15
N PRO A 9 12.20 8.12 -1.94
CA PRO A 9 12.01 6.96 -2.82
C PRO A 9 13.07 6.87 -3.92
N ASN A 10 13.80 7.95 -4.20
CA ASN A 10 14.80 8.01 -5.26
C ASN A 10 16.24 7.77 -4.80
N CYS A 11 16.60 8.17 -3.57
CA CYS A 11 17.99 8.07 -3.07
C CYS A 11 18.12 7.44 -1.68
N ASN A 12 17.00 6.98 -1.09
CA ASN A 12 16.94 6.28 0.19
C ASN A 12 17.44 7.07 1.42
N LYS A 13 17.86 8.34 1.26
CA LYS A 13 18.22 9.23 2.38
C LYS A 13 16.99 9.55 3.22
N LYS A 14 17.17 9.57 4.54
CA LYS A 14 16.13 9.98 5.49
C LYS A 14 15.79 11.45 5.23
N ILE A 15 14.52 11.74 5.02
CA ILE A 15 13.98 13.08 4.82
C ILE A 15 12.91 13.34 5.88
N LYS A 16 12.84 14.59 6.33
CA LYS A 16 11.80 15.09 7.22
C LYS A 16 10.97 16.10 6.44
N LEU A 17 9.78 15.69 6.03
CA LEU A 17 8.86 16.52 5.26
C LEU A 17 7.85 17.17 6.20
N ASP A 18 7.62 18.46 6.05
CA ASP A 18 6.47 19.08 6.71
C ASP A 18 5.20 18.66 5.95
N LYS A 19 4.19 18.17 6.69
CA LYS A 19 2.94 17.68 6.11
C LYS A 19 2.22 18.75 5.29
N LYS A 20 2.47 20.04 5.54
CA LYS A 20 1.90 21.15 4.72
C LYS A 20 2.32 21.10 3.25
N TYR A 21 3.43 20.44 2.93
CA TYR A 21 3.95 20.37 1.56
C TYR A 21 3.63 19.06 0.84
N ILE A 22 2.91 18.12 1.47
CA ILE A 22 2.58 16.80 0.89
C ILE A 22 1.82 16.92 -0.45
N ASN A 23 1.03 17.97 -0.62
CA ASN A 23 0.23 18.21 -1.83
C ASN A 23 0.97 19.04 -2.90
N ASN A 24 2.25 19.36 -2.68
CA ASN A 24 3.07 20.14 -3.60
C ASN A 24 4.13 19.26 -4.26
N LYS A 25 4.61 19.66 -5.44
CA LYS A 25 5.84 19.08 -6.02
C LYS A 25 7.00 19.29 -5.06
N LEU A 26 7.46 18.20 -4.46
CA LEU A 26 8.52 18.18 -3.47
C LEU A 26 9.78 17.62 -4.10
N ASN A 27 10.87 18.38 -4.13
CA ASN A 27 12.17 17.83 -4.54
C ASN A 27 12.95 17.37 -3.31
N CYS A 28 13.60 16.22 -3.41
CA CYS A 28 14.47 15.73 -2.35
C CYS A 28 15.68 16.66 -2.20
N ILE A 29 15.91 17.17 -0.99
CA ILE A 29 17.05 18.04 -0.68
C ILE A 29 18.42 17.38 -0.91
N TYR A 30 18.47 16.04 -1.01
CA TYR A 30 19.72 15.30 -1.18
C TYR A 30 20.01 14.92 -2.63
N CYS A 31 19.00 14.58 -3.43
CA CYS A 31 19.22 14.13 -4.82
C CYS A 31 18.57 15.03 -5.87
N GLY A 32 17.85 16.07 -5.48
CA GLY A 32 17.15 17.01 -6.37
C GLY A 32 15.92 16.43 -7.09
N LYS A 33 15.71 15.11 -7.06
CA LYS A 33 14.59 14.45 -7.74
C LYS A 33 13.27 14.67 -7.02
N GLU A 34 12.20 14.77 -7.80
CA GLU A 34 10.82 14.87 -7.32
C GLU A 34 10.43 13.64 -6.47
N ILE A 35 9.88 13.90 -5.29
CA ILE A 35 9.34 12.94 -4.35
C ILE A 35 7.86 12.77 -4.70
N ILE A 36 7.53 11.63 -5.28
CA ILE A 36 6.15 11.25 -5.54
C ILE A 36 5.68 10.42 -4.35
N LEU A 37 4.77 10.98 -3.56
CA LEU A 37 4.09 10.24 -2.50
C LEU A 37 2.95 9.48 -3.14
N LYS A 38 3.06 8.15 -3.20
CA LYS A 38 1.96 7.34 -3.72
C LYS A 38 0.87 7.24 -2.67
N GLU A 39 -0.30 7.80 -2.97
CA GLU A 39 -1.50 7.60 -2.16
C GLU A 39 -2.02 6.17 -2.29
N ILE A 40 -2.59 5.65 -1.20
CA ILE A 40 -3.33 4.39 -1.22
C ILE A 40 -4.79 4.73 -1.48
N LYS A 41 -5.22 4.52 -2.72
CA LYS A 41 -6.59 4.80 -3.15
C LYS A 41 -7.57 3.88 -2.41
N GLU A 42 -8.62 4.47 -1.86
CA GLU A 42 -9.79 3.72 -1.39
C GLU A 42 -10.68 3.38 -2.58
N ILE A 43 -11.05 2.11 -2.68
CA ILE A 43 -11.88 1.58 -3.75
C ILE A 43 -13.17 0.99 -3.18
N THR A 44 -14.11 0.79 -4.07
CA THR A 44 -15.44 0.24 -3.79
C THR A 44 -15.65 -1.04 -4.57
N THR A 45 -16.78 -1.70 -4.31
CA THR A 45 -17.21 -2.88 -5.08
C THR A 45 -17.33 -2.56 -6.58
N GLU A 46 -17.81 -1.37 -6.93
CA GLU A 46 -17.99 -0.94 -8.33
C GLU A 46 -16.66 -0.72 -9.04
N THR A 47 -15.66 -0.21 -8.33
CA THR A 47 -14.34 0.12 -8.89
C THR A 47 -13.33 -1.03 -8.80
N TYR A 48 -13.65 -2.10 -8.06
CA TYR A 48 -12.76 -3.25 -7.85
C TYR A 48 -12.24 -3.88 -9.14
N LEU A 49 -13.11 -4.08 -10.14
CA LEU A 49 -12.72 -4.71 -11.40
C LEU A 49 -11.63 -3.91 -12.13
N ASP A 50 -11.81 -2.59 -12.24
CA ASP A 50 -10.85 -1.73 -12.93
C ASP A 50 -9.59 -1.47 -12.10
N GLU A 51 -9.74 -1.42 -10.77
CA GLU A 51 -8.63 -1.04 -9.89
C GLU A 51 -7.75 -2.22 -9.47
N VAL A 52 -8.25 -3.45 -9.58
CA VAL A 52 -7.54 -4.67 -9.13
C VAL A 52 -7.44 -5.72 -10.24
N ILE A 53 -8.55 -6.06 -10.89
CA ILE A 53 -8.60 -7.19 -11.83
C ILE A 53 -8.00 -6.83 -13.19
N ARG A 54 -8.35 -5.67 -13.76
CA ARG A 54 -7.87 -5.21 -15.07
C ARG A 54 -6.52 -4.50 -15.03
N VAL A 55 -5.71 -4.82 -14.02
CA VAL A 55 -4.41 -4.18 -13.78
C VAL A 55 -3.30 -5.16 -14.09
N ASP A 56 -2.48 -4.83 -15.09
CA ASP A 56 -1.37 -5.65 -15.59
C ASP A 56 -0.09 -5.55 -14.73
N LYS A 57 -0.26 -5.33 -13.42
CA LYS A 57 0.84 -5.26 -12.44
C LYS A 57 0.40 -5.86 -11.12
N ALA A 58 1.33 -6.00 -10.18
CA ALA A 58 1.00 -6.46 -8.84
C ALA A 58 0.09 -5.47 -8.11
N VAL A 59 -0.96 -6.00 -7.46
CA VAL A 59 -1.90 -5.22 -6.65
C VAL A 59 -2.04 -5.84 -5.27
N ILE A 60 -1.85 -5.05 -4.22
CA ILE A 60 -2.27 -5.40 -2.86
C ILE A 60 -3.63 -4.74 -2.61
N LEU A 61 -4.63 -5.54 -2.28
CA LEU A 61 -5.91 -5.10 -1.73
C LEU A 61 -5.87 -5.21 -0.20
N ASN A 62 -5.85 -4.06 0.49
CA ASN A 62 -5.93 -3.98 1.95
C ASN A 62 -7.37 -3.82 2.41
N ILE A 63 -7.92 -4.87 3.01
CA ILE A 63 -9.29 -4.90 3.53
C ILE A 63 -9.26 -4.53 5.01
N TYR A 64 -9.95 -3.45 5.35
CA TYR A 64 -9.84 -2.80 6.67
C TYR A 64 -11.21 -2.40 7.23
N ASN A 65 -11.23 -1.97 8.49
CA ASN A 65 -12.38 -1.31 9.12
C ASN A 65 -11.99 0.05 9.70
N LYS A 66 -12.97 0.96 9.77
CA LYS A 66 -12.86 2.21 10.54
C LYS A 66 -12.62 1.87 12.02
N ASN A 67 -11.86 2.73 12.71
CA ASN A 67 -11.54 2.59 14.15
C ASN A 67 -10.87 1.25 14.53
N CYS A 68 -9.98 0.76 13.67
CA CYS A 68 -9.21 -0.46 13.89
C CYS A 68 -7.71 -0.12 13.99
N ASP A 69 -7.12 -0.21 15.19
CA ASP A 69 -5.73 0.22 15.39
C ASP A 69 -4.72 -0.66 14.66
N ASN A 70 -4.97 -1.98 14.57
CA ASN A 70 -4.15 -2.87 13.74
C ASN A 70 -4.25 -2.51 12.25
N CYS A 71 -5.42 -2.06 11.80
CA CYS A 71 -5.60 -1.59 10.43
C CYS A 71 -4.81 -0.31 10.16
N LYS A 72 -4.79 0.64 11.12
CA LYS A 72 -3.97 1.85 11.03
C LYS A 72 -2.48 1.53 10.94
N LYS A 73 -1.97 0.63 11.80
CA LYS A 73 -0.57 0.18 11.78
C LYS A 73 -0.18 -0.45 10.44
N LEU A 74 -1.06 -1.30 9.89
CA LEU A 74 -0.81 -1.87 8.57
C LEU A 74 -0.85 -0.81 7.46
N GLU A 75 -1.79 0.14 7.51
CA GLU A 75 -1.85 1.22 6.54
C GLU A 75 -0.57 2.08 6.54
N GLU A 76 0.01 2.36 7.71
CA GLU A 76 1.31 3.03 7.82
C GLU A 76 2.43 2.22 7.17
N THR A 77 2.48 0.91 7.44
CA THR A 77 3.44 0.00 6.82
C THR A 77 3.29 -0.05 5.29
N LEU A 78 2.06 -0.12 4.79
CA LEU A 78 1.76 -0.11 3.36
C LEU A 78 2.17 1.22 2.70
N LYS A 79 1.99 2.36 3.39
CA LYS A 79 2.43 3.67 2.87
C LYS A 79 3.95 3.73 2.68
N GLU A 80 4.71 3.16 3.60
CA GLU A 80 6.17 3.07 3.44
C GLU A 80 6.56 2.22 2.23
N VAL A 81 5.95 1.05 2.09
CA VAL A 81 6.22 0.13 0.98
C VAL A 81 5.76 0.69 -0.37
N ASN A 82 4.62 1.38 -0.43
CA ASN A 82 4.08 1.97 -1.66
C ASN A 82 5.11 2.87 -2.36
N ASN A 83 5.87 3.62 -1.57
CA ASN A 83 6.89 4.55 -2.10
C ASN A 83 8.17 3.84 -2.55
N GLU A 84 8.44 2.63 -2.07
CA GLU A 84 9.67 1.88 -2.41
C GLU A 84 9.50 0.99 -3.66
N TYR A 85 8.26 0.63 -4.03
CA TYR A 85 7.99 -0.28 -5.13
C TYR A 85 7.39 0.46 -6.32
N LYS A 86 8.06 0.48 -7.47
CA LYS A 86 7.55 1.10 -8.70
C LYS A 86 6.36 0.33 -9.27
N ASP A 87 6.50 -0.98 -9.41
CA ASP A 87 5.54 -1.87 -10.10
C ASP A 87 4.54 -2.55 -9.17
N LEU A 88 4.30 -1.94 -8.01
CA LEU A 88 3.26 -2.35 -7.07
C LEU A 88 2.20 -1.26 -6.96
N LYS A 89 0.94 -1.66 -7.06
CA LYS A 89 -0.22 -0.84 -6.71
C LYS A 89 -0.77 -1.31 -5.38
N ILE A 90 -1.12 -0.37 -4.51
CA ILE A 90 -1.78 -0.67 -3.24
C ILE A 90 -3.09 0.10 -3.20
N VAL A 91 -4.19 -0.62 -2.95
CA VAL A 91 -5.52 -0.07 -2.76
C VAL A 91 -6.09 -0.54 -1.43
N LYS A 92 -7.06 0.19 -0.90
CA LYS A 92 -7.77 -0.20 0.32
C LYS A 92 -9.26 -0.28 0.10
N LEU A 93 -9.92 -1.16 0.85
CA LEU A 93 -11.36 -1.38 0.76
C LEU A 93 -11.93 -1.58 2.16
N ASN A 94 -12.94 -0.78 2.50
CA ASN A 94 -13.62 -0.87 3.77
C ASN A 94 -14.54 -2.10 3.78
N ALA A 95 -14.33 -3.01 4.73
CA ALA A 95 -15.03 -4.29 4.76
C ALA A 95 -16.54 -4.14 5.03
N LYS A 96 -16.93 -3.20 5.89
CA LYS A 96 -18.35 -2.94 6.24
C LYS A 96 -19.13 -2.31 5.10
N GLU A 97 -18.49 -1.48 4.29
CA GLU A 97 -19.15 -0.77 3.18
C GLU A 97 -19.25 -1.65 1.92
N ASN A 98 -18.44 -2.71 1.84
CA ASN A 98 -18.29 -3.55 0.65
C ASN A 98 -18.53 -5.04 0.94
N MET A 99 -19.48 -5.35 1.84
CA MET A 99 -19.70 -6.71 2.37
C MET A 99 -19.89 -7.77 1.28
N LYS A 100 -20.58 -7.44 0.17
CA LYS A 100 -20.85 -8.39 -0.92
C LYS A 100 -19.57 -8.86 -1.61
N LEU A 101 -18.61 -7.96 -1.82
CA LEU A 101 -17.32 -8.30 -2.41
C LEU A 101 -16.46 -9.05 -1.37
N VAL A 102 -16.44 -8.56 -0.14
CA VAL A 102 -15.62 -9.12 0.96
C VAL A 102 -16.01 -10.55 1.29
N SER A 103 -17.31 -10.89 1.25
CA SER A 103 -17.79 -12.24 1.50
C SER A 103 -17.26 -13.25 0.47
N GLY A 104 -17.06 -12.81 -0.79
CA GLY A 104 -16.48 -13.63 -1.85
C GLY A 104 -15.04 -14.08 -1.57
N PHE A 105 -14.28 -13.32 -0.76
CA PHE A 105 -12.92 -13.67 -0.36
C PHE A 105 -12.85 -14.56 0.90
N MET A 106 -13.99 -14.89 1.52
CA MET A 106 -14.05 -15.70 2.75
C MET A 106 -13.19 -15.15 3.91
N ILE A 107 -13.10 -13.83 4.02
CA ILE A 107 -12.26 -13.15 5.01
C ILE A 107 -12.88 -13.28 6.41
N ARG A 108 -12.06 -13.73 7.37
CA ARG A 108 -12.48 -13.96 8.76
C ARG A 108 -12.11 -12.85 9.73
N ALA A 109 -11.16 -11.99 9.37
CA ALA A 109 -10.68 -10.90 10.22
C ALA A 109 -10.08 -9.75 9.40
N VAL A 110 -9.98 -8.57 10.01
CA VAL A 110 -9.28 -7.41 9.46
C VAL A 110 -8.13 -6.98 10.38
N PRO A 111 -7.05 -6.36 9.84
CA PRO A 111 -6.83 -6.16 8.41
C PRO A 111 -6.49 -7.47 7.70
N THR A 112 -6.84 -7.57 6.42
CA THR A 112 -6.42 -8.67 5.53
C THR A 112 -5.88 -8.07 4.24
N MET A 113 -4.73 -8.56 3.80
CA MET A 113 -4.15 -8.22 2.50
C MET A 113 -4.37 -9.37 1.53
N ILE A 114 -4.75 -9.05 0.30
CA ILE A 114 -4.80 -10.00 -0.80
C ILE A 114 -3.84 -9.50 -1.89
N LEU A 115 -2.96 -10.38 -2.35
CA LEU A 115 -2.06 -10.09 -3.46
C LEU A 115 -2.65 -10.62 -4.76
N PHE A 116 -2.71 -9.74 -5.75
CA PHE A 116 -3.08 -10.05 -7.12
C PHE A 116 -1.88 -9.83 -8.04
N LEU A 117 -1.65 -10.76 -8.96
CA LEU A 117 -0.73 -10.61 -10.08
C LEU A 117 -1.53 -10.74 -11.38
N ASN A 118 -1.51 -9.70 -12.22
CA ASN A 118 -2.25 -9.66 -13.49
C ASN A 118 -3.73 -10.06 -13.33
N GLY A 119 -4.37 -9.48 -12.31
CA GLY A 119 -5.76 -9.75 -11.96
C GLY A 119 -6.05 -11.08 -11.28
N VAL A 120 -5.06 -11.96 -11.10
CA VAL A 120 -5.24 -13.27 -10.44
C VAL A 120 -4.83 -13.17 -8.98
N GLN A 121 -5.71 -13.58 -8.07
CA GLN A 121 -5.36 -13.71 -6.65
C GLN A 121 -4.31 -14.82 -6.47
N VAL A 122 -3.14 -14.48 -5.93
CA VAL A 122 -2.04 -15.43 -5.73
C VAL A 122 -1.74 -15.74 -4.27
N ASP A 123 -2.12 -14.85 -3.35
CA ASP A 123 -1.95 -15.08 -1.91
C ASP A 123 -2.83 -14.16 -1.06
N MET A 124 -2.97 -14.51 0.21
CA MET A 124 -3.69 -13.73 1.21
C MET A 124 -3.00 -13.81 2.57
N ARG A 125 -2.91 -12.66 3.26
CA ARG A 125 -2.33 -12.54 4.60
C ARG A 125 -3.30 -11.85 5.54
N ILE A 126 -3.59 -12.50 6.66
CA ILE A 126 -4.47 -11.98 7.71
C ILE A 126 -3.61 -11.36 8.80
N GLY A 127 -4.01 -10.18 9.27
CA GLY A 127 -3.37 -9.45 10.37
C GLY A 127 -2.40 -8.37 9.90
N ALA A 128 -2.04 -7.51 10.85
CA ALA A 128 -1.03 -6.49 10.63
C ALA A 128 0.37 -7.12 10.70
N ILE A 129 1.23 -6.75 9.75
CA ILE A 129 2.63 -7.16 9.72
C ILE A 129 3.50 -5.92 9.56
N ASP A 130 4.75 -6.00 10.04
CA ASP A 130 5.71 -4.92 9.84
C ASP A 130 6.26 -4.89 8.39
N LYS A 131 7.01 -3.83 8.09
CA LYS A 131 7.61 -3.62 6.77
C LYS A 131 8.52 -4.76 6.33
N ASN A 132 9.34 -5.30 7.23
CA ASN A 132 10.29 -6.35 6.87
C ASN A 132 9.54 -7.65 6.51
N ALA A 133 8.49 -7.98 7.26
CA ALA A 133 7.61 -9.10 6.96
C ALA A 133 6.85 -8.89 5.64
N LEU A 134 6.36 -7.68 5.38
CA LEU A 134 5.71 -7.33 4.11
C LEU A 134 6.67 -7.47 2.92
N GLN A 135 7.90 -6.96 3.03
CA GLN A 135 8.91 -7.10 1.98
C GLN A 135 9.31 -8.56 1.75
N ARG A 136 9.48 -9.36 2.82
CA ARG A 136 9.72 -10.80 2.70
C ARG A 136 8.58 -11.50 1.97
N TRP A 137 7.34 -11.19 2.32
CA TRP A 137 6.17 -11.75 1.65
C TRP A 137 6.15 -11.41 0.15
N LEU A 138 6.41 -10.15 -0.21
CA LEU A 138 6.48 -9.71 -1.61
C LEU A 138 7.62 -10.37 -2.38
N SER A 139 8.78 -10.58 -1.76
CA SER A 139 9.92 -11.25 -2.42
C SER A 139 9.63 -12.69 -2.83
N MET A 140 8.70 -13.39 -2.16
CA MET A 140 8.27 -14.73 -2.55
C MET A 140 7.59 -14.75 -3.94
N TYR A 141 7.15 -13.58 -4.42
CA TYR A 141 6.50 -13.37 -5.72
C TYR A 141 7.40 -12.59 -6.69
N ASN A 142 8.71 -12.52 -6.44
CA ASN A 142 9.69 -11.75 -7.22
C ASN A 142 9.39 -10.24 -7.30
N LEU A 143 8.62 -9.71 -6.34
CA LEU A 143 8.39 -8.28 -6.20
C LEU A 143 9.48 -7.70 -5.30
N LEU A 144 10.38 -6.90 -5.89
CA LEU A 144 11.52 -6.31 -5.19
C LEU A 144 11.39 -4.78 -5.09
N PRO A 145 11.92 -4.17 -4.01
CA PRO A 145 12.02 -2.73 -3.91
C PRO A 145 12.83 -2.12 -5.05
N SER A 146 12.52 -0.89 -5.45
CA SER A 146 13.17 -0.17 -6.56
C SER A 146 14.62 0.24 -6.28
N ASN A 147 15.11 0.01 -5.06
CA ASN A 147 16.45 0.31 -4.60
C ASN A 147 17.30 -0.95 -4.40
N TYR A 148 16.82 -2.12 -4.85
CA TYR A 148 17.63 -3.31 -5.07
C TYR A 148 18.32 -3.27 -6.43
#